data_AF-A0A1Y2TEM4-F1
#
_entry.id   AF-A0A1Y2TEM4-F1
#
_cell.length_a   1.000
_cell.length_b   1.000
_cell.length_c   1.000
_cell.angle_alpha   90.00
_cell.angle_beta   90.00
_cell.angle_gamma   90.00
#
_symmetry.space_group_name_H-M   'P 1'
#
loop_
_entity.id
_entity.type
_entity.pdbx_description
1 polymer ?
#
loop_
_entity_poly.entity_id
_entity_poly.type
_entity_poly.pdbx_seq_one_letter_code
_entity_poly.pdbx_strand_id
1 'polypeptide(L)'
;MSSHQETPESLIRKRARDRRAQQNRRDKRAAYVEALEQRIIALDSEVQSLRQICSGLRRENDVFRERQEHVQRIVASWTRHIPLQCDSDNSLTISPIPESVETSSPSNVICPGIEASDDRDTNLAYSVGDQLSPGASATPTSQLCLRPLEELSLPQWSLIPVHIDSSPFVTDYFQLAYTRPDLVRASPEPPQPIDLLYGSKTNFLANTLHEATRRWPCRDPERLAAGWLAYHMIKWMLDPSEERFSRLQEFQKPVPEQLCYPHPFFVDFIMWPALRVNLIKNQHTYDREDMIGMLTCCLKVRWPWNKPFLLPTDDGQLVIRPDFYEIFTKTEGWGLTREFFNQYPVLSDGLDTASIHYEVF
;
A
#
# COMPACT_ATOMS: atom_id res chain seq x y z
N MET A 1 61.59 -38.04 -34.25
CA MET A 1 60.35 -37.95 -35.06
C MET A 1 59.69 -39.32 -35.03
N SER A 2 58.76 -39.56 -34.10
CA SER A 2 57.99 -40.80 -34.05
C SER A 2 56.54 -40.47 -34.39
N SER A 3 56.20 -40.67 -35.66
CA SER A 3 54.84 -40.48 -36.17
C SER A 3 54.02 -41.69 -35.72
N HIS A 4 53.19 -41.52 -34.70
CA HIS A 4 52.17 -42.52 -34.35
C HIS A 4 51.15 -42.59 -35.49
N GLN A 5 51.36 -43.53 -36.43
CA GLN A 5 50.36 -43.87 -37.43
C GLN A 5 49.11 -44.44 -36.72
N GLU A 6 48.06 -43.63 -36.62
CA GLU A 6 46.74 -44.07 -36.18
C GLU A 6 46.26 -45.20 -37.11
N THR A 7 45.95 -46.37 -36.54
CA THR A 7 45.45 -47.50 -37.32
C THR A 7 44.09 -47.15 -37.95
N PRO A 8 43.77 -47.63 -39.16
CA PRO A 8 42.51 -47.32 -39.86
C PRO A 8 41.25 -47.57 -39.02
N GLU A 9 41.26 -48.62 -38.18
CA GLU A 9 40.17 -48.90 -37.25
C GLU A 9 39.99 -47.85 -36.15
N SER A 10 41.09 -47.29 -35.63
CA SER A 10 41.06 -46.23 -34.61
C SER A 10 40.40 -44.96 -35.15
N LEU A 11 40.74 -44.60 -36.40
CA LEU A 11 40.14 -43.47 -37.11
C LEU A 11 38.64 -43.66 -37.36
N ILE A 12 38.20 -44.87 -37.71
CA ILE A 12 36.78 -45.19 -37.90
C ILE A 12 36.01 -45.06 -36.57
N ARG A 13 36.56 -45.58 -35.47
CA ARG A 13 35.94 -45.47 -34.13
C ARG A 13 35.85 -44.02 -33.67
N LYS A 14 36.90 -43.21 -33.91
CA LYS A 14 36.92 -41.77 -33.61
C LYS A 14 35.84 -41.02 -34.39
N ARG A 15 35.75 -41.23 -35.71
CA ARG A 15 34.70 -40.64 -36.55
C ARG A 15 33.29 -41.05 -36.11
N ALA A 16 33.10 -42.31 -35.71
CA ALA A 16 31.81 -42.78 -35.19
C ALA A 16 31.43 -42.11 -33.86
N ARG A 17 32.41 -41.92 -32.97
CA ARG A 17 32.23 -41.21 -31.69
C ARG A 17 31.91 -39.73 -31.91
N ASP A 18 32.63 -39.07 -32.81
CA ASP A 18 32.41 -37.66 -33.13
C ASP A 18 31.02 -37.42 -33.73
N ARG A 19 30.55 -38.31 -34.61
CA ARG A 19 29.17 -38.27 -35.13
C ARG A 19 28.13 -38.39 -34.01
N ARG A 20 28.30 -39.33 -33.08
CA ARG A 20 27.39 -39.46 -31.92
C ARG A 20 27.43 -38.25 -31.00
N ALA A 21 28.62 -37.71 -30.74
CA ALA A 21 28.79 -36.52 -29.91
C ALA A 21 28.17 -35.27 -30.56
N GLN A 22 28.23 -35.17 -31.90
CA GLN A 22 27.60 -34.09 -32.65
C GLN A 22 26.07 -34.25 -32.69
N GLN A 23 25.57 -35.46 -32.87
CA GLN A 23 24.14 -35.76 -32.80
C GLN A 23 23.57 -35.43 -31.42
N ASN A 24 24.19 -35.92 -30.34
CA ASN A 24 23.77 -35.61 -28.97
C ASN A 24 23.76 -34.10 -28.66
N ARG A 25 24.72 -33.33 -29.19
CA ARG A 25 24.74 -31.87 -29.05
C ARG A 25 23.58 -31.21 -29.79
N ARG A 26 23.25 -31.69 -30.99
CA ARG A 26 22.10 -31.21 -31.77
C ARG A 26 20.79 -31.56 -31.06
N ASP A 27 20.64 -32.79 -30.58
CA ASP A 27 19.44 -33.25 -29.88
C ASP A 27 19.19 -32.46 -28.60
N LYS A 28 20.25 -32.21 -27.79
CA LYS A 28 20.16 -31.35 -26.60
C LYS A 28 19.75 -29.92 -26.94
N ARG A 29 20.31 -29.36 -28.03
CA ARG A 29 19.95 -28.01 -28.46
C ARG A 29 18.50 -27.96 -28.96
N ALA A 30 18.04 -28.96 -29.70
CA ALA A 30 16.67 -29.05 -30.17
C ALA A 30 15.69 -29.14 -28.99
N ALA A 31 15.96 -30.02 -28.02
CA ALA A 31 15.13 -30.17 -26.81
C ALA A 31 15.10 -28.87 -25.97
N TYR A 32 16.22 -28.14 -25.89
CA TYR A 32 16.26 -26.86 -25.19
C TYR A 32 15.44 -25.77 -25.90
N VAL A 33 15.50 -25.72 -27.24
CA VAL A 33 14.68 -24.79 -28.04
C VAL A 33 13.20 -25.10 -27.87
N GLU A 34 12.81 -26.37 -27.96
CA GLU A 34 11.42 -26.80 -27.75
C GLU A 34 10.92 -26.43 -26.35
N ALA A 35 11.73 -26.62 -25.31
CA ALA A 35 11.38 -26.22 -23.94
C ALA A 35 11.19 -24.69 -23.81
N LEU A 36 12.02 -23.89 -24.49
CA LEU A 36 11.85 -22.44 -24.52
C LEU A 36 10.59 -22.01 -25.28
N GLU A 37 10.30 -22.64 -26.42
CA GLU A 37 9.08 -22.37 -27.20
C GLU A 37 7.83 -22.70 -26.39
N GLN A 38 7.80 -23.85 -25.70
CA GLN A 38 6.72 -24.21 -24.78
C GLN A 38 6.56 -23.19 -23.65
N ARG A 39 7.67 -22.67 -23.10
CA ARG A 39 7.63 -21.66 -22.04
C ARG A 39 7.08 -20.32 -22.54
N ILE A 40 7.45 -19.90 -23.75
CA ILE A 40 6.91 -18.68 -24.38
C ILE A 40 5.41 -18.81 -24.58
N ILE A 41 4.93 -19.93 -25.13
CA ILE A 41 3.49 -20.18 -25.33
C ILE A 41 2.73 -20.11 -24.00
N ALA A 42 3.27 -20.74 -22.95
CA ALA A 42 2.65 -20.71 -21.63
C ALA A 42 2.58 -19.27 -21.07
N LEU A 43 3.67 -18.51 -21.14
CA LEU A 43 3.72 -17.12 -20.69
C LEU A 43 2.78 -16.22 -21.49
N ASP A 44 2.70 -16.40 -22.81
CA ASP A 44 1.77 -15.64 -23.65
C ASP A 44 0.32 -15.93 -23.27
N SER A 45 -0.02 -17.18 -23.00
CA SER A 45 -1.37 -17.55 -22.52
C SER A 45 -1.69 -16.92 -21.15
N GLU A 46 -0.71 -16.87 -20.25
CA GLU A 46 -0.85 -16.26 -18.93
C GLU A 46 -1.05 -14.74 -19.03
N VAL A 47 -0.26 -14.06 -19.88
CA VAL A 47 -0.39 -12.63 -20.16
C VAL A 47 -1.76 -12.32 -20.79
N GLN A 48 -2.25 -13.15 -21.70
CA GLN A 48 -3.59 -12.98 -22.29
C GLN A 48 -4.70 -13.11 -21.24
N SER A 49 -4.61 -14.10 -20.36
CA SER A 49 -5.55 -14.28 -19.24
C SER A 49 -5.56 -13.07 -18.31
N LEU A 50 -4.38 -12.60 -17.89
CA LEU A 50 -4.23 -11.42 -17.04
C LEU A 50 -4.80 -10.16 -17.71
N ARG A 51 -4.55 -9.97 -19.02
CA ARG A 51 -5.14 -8.86 -19.78
C ARG A 51 -6.67 -8.94 -19.80
N GLN A 52 -7.24 -10.13 -19.96
CA GLN A 52 -8.68 -10.32 -19.93
C GLN A 52 -9.26 -9.96 -18.57
N ILE A 53 -8.65 -10.42 -17.48
CA ILE A 53 -9.04 -10.09 -16.10
C ILE A 53 -8.98 -8.57 -15.87
N CYS A 54 -7.86 -7.93 -16.21
CA CYS A 54 -7.70 -6.47 -16.10
C CYS A 54 -8.76 -5.72 -16.90
N SER A 55 -9.13 -6.21 -18.09
CA SER A 55 -10.20 -5.60 -18.89
C SER A 55 -11.59 -5.78 -18.26
N GLY A 56 -11.82 -6.90 -17.58
CA GLY A 56 -13.06 -7.17 -16.84
C GLY A 56 -13.20 -6.23 -15.65
N LEU A 57 -12.16 -6.16 -14.81
CA LEU A 57 -12.12 -5.27 -13.65
C LEU A 57 -12.27 -3.80 -14.03
N ARG A 58 -11.68 -3.36 -15.15
CA ARG A 58 -11.86 -2.00 -15.66
C ARG A 58 -13.32 -1.72 -16.02
N ARG A 59 -13.98 -2.63 -16.75
CA ARG A 59 -15.42 -2.49 -17.07
C ARG A 59 -16.29 -2.46 -15.83
N GLU A 60 -16.01 -3.33 -14.85
CA GLU A 60 -16.75 -3.32 -13.59
C GLU A 60 -16.59 -2.00 -12.84
N ASN A 61 -15.35 -1.49 -12.76
CA ASN A 61 -15.07 -0.19 -12.17
C ASN A 61 -15.77 0.96 -12.91
N ASP A 62 -15.82 0.93 -14.24
CA ASP A 62 -16.54 1.92 -15.04
C ASP A 62 -18.05 1.90 -14.72
N VAL A 63 -18.65 0.71 -14.61
CA VAL A 63 -20.05 0.55 -14.20
C VAL A 63 -20.29 1.05 -12.78
N PHE A 64 -19.38 0.77 -11.83
CA PHE A 64 -19.49 1.30 -10.47
C PHE A 64 -19.40 2.83 -10.45
N ARG A 65 -18.52 3.41 -11.26
CA ARG A 65 -18.43 4.88 -11.41
C ARG A 65 -19.70 5.47 -11.99
N GLU A 66 -20.25 4.90 -13.06
CA GLU A 66 -21.51 5.37 -13.64
C GLU A 66 -22.66 5.31 -12.63
N ARG A 67 -22.73 4.24 -11.83
CA ARG A 67 -23.71 4.11 -10.74
C ARG A 67 -23.51 5.17 -9.66
N GLN A 68 -22.26 5.43 -9.28
CA GLN A 68 -21.92 6.45 -8.30
C GLN A 68 -22.29 7.85 -8.81
N GLU A 69 -21.99 8.17 -10.06
CA GLU A 69 -22.40 9.42 -10.70
C GLU A 69 -23.92 9.57 -10.78
N HIS A 70 -24.64 8.47 -11.02
CA HIS A 70 -26.09 8.47 -11.02
C HIS A 70 -26.66 8.79 -9.63
N VAL A 71 -26.15 8.14 -8.58
CA VAL A 71 -26.54 8.42 -7.19
C VAL A 71 -26.19 9.86 -6.82
N GLN A 72 -25.00 10.34 -7.17
CA GLN A 72 -24.60 11.73 -6.93
C GLN A 72 -25.53 12.73 -7.63
N ARG A 73 -25.97 12.44 -8.86
CA ARG A 73 -26.96 13.27 -9.56
C ARG A 73 -28.31 13.30 -8.86
N ILE A 74 -28.77 12.17 -8.32
CA ILE A 74 -30.02 12.10 -7.53
C ILE A 74 -29.87 12.91 -6.22
N VAL A 75 -28.76 12.73 -5.50
CA VAL A 75 -28.52 13.49 -4.25
C VAL A 75 -28.41 14.99 -4.52
N ALA A 76 -27.75 15.39 -5.61
CA ALA A 76 -27.64 16.78 -6.02
C ALA A 76 -28.98 17.39 -6.46
N SER A 77 -29.91 16.59 -6.99
CA SER A 77 -31.26 17.07 -7.30
C SER A 77 -32.08 17.31 -6.02
N TRP A 78 -31.88 16.52 -4.97
CA TRP A 78 -32.51 16.76 -3.66
C TRP A 78 -31.93 17.97 -2.94
N THR A 79 -30.64 18.24 -3.11
CA THR A 79 -29.96 19.37 -2.47
C THR A 79 -30.40 20.72 -3.08
N ARG A 80 -30.86 20.73 -4.34
CA ARG A 80 -31.44 21.93 -4.99
C ARG A 80 -32.82 22.35 -4.45
N HIS A 81 -33.47 21.52 -3.62
CA HIS A 81 -34.79 21.79 -3.05
C HIS A 81 -34.79 22.17 -1.56
N ILE A 82 -33.66 22.63 -1.02
CA ILE A 82 -33.61 23.24 0.31
C ILE A 82 -33.50 24.76 0.11
N PRO A 83 -34.61 25.54 0.14
CA PRO A 83 -34.50 26.98 0.27
C PRO A 83 -33.99 27.27 1.68
N LEU A 84 -32.75 27.73 1.78
CA LEU A 84 -32.29 28.42 2.97
C LEU A 84 -33.04 29.75 3.04
N GLN A 85 -33.94 29.89 4.02
CA GLN A 85 -34.58 31.15 4.35
C GLN A 85 -34.23 31.54 5.80
N CYS A 86 -33.20 32.38 5.92
CA CYS A 86 -32.95 33.34 7.00
C CYS A 86 -32.29 34.54 6.28
N ASP A 87 -32.78 35.77 6.34
CA ASP A 87 -33.19 36.54 7.51
C ASP A 87 -34.37 37.48 7.23
N SER A 88 -34.98 37.89 8.33
CA SER A 88 -35.89 39.01 8.52
C SER A 88 -35.35 40.33 7.97
N ASP A 89 -36.16 41.06 7.19
CA ASP A 89 -36.54 42.41 7.58
C ASP A 89 -37.75 42.96 6.81
N ASN A 90 -38.47 43.79 7.55
CA ASN A 90 -39.84 44.23 7.38
C ASN A 90 -39.96 45.40 6.37
N SER A 91 -40.75 45.26 5.30
CA SER A 91 -41.48 46.42 4.74
C SER A 91 -42.67 46.00 3.87
N LEU A 92 -43.82 46.57 4.22
CA LEU A 92 -45.14 46.40 3.64
C LEU A 92 -45.22 46.87 2.18
N THR A 93 -45.85 46.09 1.30
CA THR A 93 -46.80 46.64 0.30
C THR A 93 -47.78 45.57 -0.18
N ILE A 94 -49.07 45.89 -0.10
CA ILE A 94 -50.22 45.03 -0.39
C ILE A 94 -50.65 45.23 -1.86
N SER A 95 -50.64 44.12 -2.63
CA SER A 95 -51.60 43.65 -3.68
C SER A 95 -51.91 44.55 -4.91
N PRO A 96 -52.58 44.07 -5.99
CA PRO A 96 -53.24 42.76 -6.20
C PRO A 96 -53.01 42.04 -7.56
N ILE A 97 -53.37 40.75 -7.56
CA ILE A 97 -53.66 39.85 -8.71
C ILE A 97 -55.13 40.11 -9.12
N PRO A 98 -55.57 40.07 -10.41
CA PRO A 98 -55.94 38.78 -11.01
C PRO A 98 -55.83 38.55 -12.52
N GLU A 99 -55.78 37.24 -12.82
CA GLU A 99 -56.50 36.51 -13.88
C GLU A 99 -55.88 36.22 -15.26
N SER A 100 -55.80 34.90 -15.51
CA SER A 100 -56.15 34.18 -16.77
C SER A 100 -55.20 34.29 -17.97
N VAL A 101 -55.04 33.36 -18.93
CA VAL A 101 -55.46 31.99 -19.29
C VAL A 101 -54.70 31.70 -20.62
N GLU A 102 -54.48 30.42 -20.98
CA GLU A 102 -54.17 29.89 -22.34
C GLU A 102 -52.78 30.16 -22.99
N THR A 103 -51.93 29.13 -23.17
CA THR A 103 -51.77 28.20 -24.32
C THR A 103 -51.25 28.79 -25.64
N SER A 104 -50.31 28.03 -26.24
CA SER A 104 -49.95 27.89 -27.66
C SER A 104 -48.63 28.51 -28.16
N SER A 105 -47.68 27.62 -28.50
CA SER A 105 -46.79 27.70 -29.67
C SER A 105 -47.65 27.78 -30.97
N PRO A 106 -47.16 28.18 -32.17
CA PRO A 106 -45.82 27.88 -32.69
C PRO A 106 -45.17 28.90 -33.68
N SER A 107 -43.91 28.60 -34.00
CA SER A 107 -43.21 28.73 -35.30
C SER A 107 -43.41 29.98 -36.17
N ASN A 108 -42.32 30.65 -36.55
CA ASN A 108 -41.59 30.40 -37.81
C ASN A 108 -40.72 31.58 -38.27
N VAL A 109 -39.52 31.21 -38.73
CA VAL A 109 -38.83 31.70 -39.95
C VAL A 109 -38.27 33.14 -39.90
N ILE A 110 -36.97 33.26 -40.22
CA ILE A 110 -36.44 33.86 -41.46
C ILE A 110 -34.90 33.90 -41.30
N CYS A 111 -34.19 33.07 -42.06
CA CYS A 111 -32.89 33.42 -42.63
C CYS A 111 -33.16 34.07 -44.00
N PRO A 112 -32.30 34.98 -44.46
CA PRO A 112 -31.35 34.64 -45.52
C PRO A 112 -29.97 35.29 -45.25
N GLY A 113 -28.83 34.89 -45.81
CA GLY A 113 -28.47 34.00 -46.90
C GLY A 113 -27.13 34.51 -47.49
N ILE A 114 -26.42 33.63 -48.22
CA ILE A 114 -25.46 33.97 -49.32
C ILE A 114 -24.09 34.51 -48.82
N GLU A 115 -22.87 34.10 -49.20
CA GLU A 115 -22.21 33.24 -50.22
C GLU A 115 -20.77 33.01 -49.70
N ALA A 116 -20.18 31.80 -49.71
CA ALA A 116 -19.32 31.20 -50.75
C ALA A 116 -17.79 31.26 -50.47
N SER A 117 -17.20 30.06 -50.58
CA SER A 117 -15.86 29.69 -51.12
C SER A 117 -14.54 29.97 -50.37
N ASP A 118 -13.87 28.84 -50.13
CA ASP A 118 -12.46 28.48 -50.43
C ASP A 118 -11.28 28.62 -49.43
N ASP A 119 -10.57 27.48 -49.42
CA ASP A 119 -9.13 27.22 -49.31
C ASP A 119 -8.35 27.22 -47.97
N ARG A 120 -7.98 25.98 -47.61
CA ARG A 120 -6.62 25.41 -47.41
C ARG A 120 -5.59 26.06 -46.47
N ASP A 121 -5.15 25.18 -45.56
CA ASP A 121 -3.77 24.80 -45.22
C ASP A 121 -2.80 25.72 -44.45
N THR A 122 -2.26 25.10 -43.39
CA THR A 122 -0.86 25.11 -42.92
C THR A 122 -0.30 26.25 -42.04
N ASN A 123 -0.06 25.86 -40.78
CA ASN A 123 1.21 25.85 -40.03
C ASN A 123 2.01 27.13 -39.70
N LEU A 124 2.46 27.12 -38.43
CA LEU A 124 3.70 27.64 -37.85
C LEU A 124 3.93 29.17 -37.83
N ALA A 125 4.00 29.76 -36.62
CA ALA A 125 5.29 30.08 -35.96
C ALA A 125 5.14 31.06 -34.77
N TYR A 126 5.73 30.66 -33.65
CA TYR A 126 6.52 31.43 -32.65
C TYR A 126 6.45 32.97 -32.57
N SER A 127 6.08 33.50 -31.39
CA SER A 127 6.97 34.25 -30.47
C SER A 127 6.17 34.78 -29.28
N VAL A 128 6.47 34.37 -28.04
CA VAL A 128 7.29 35.08 -27.04
C VAL A 128 6.77 36.49 -26.72
N GLY A 129 6.18 36.62 -25.53
CA GLY A 129 5.81 37.88 -24.90
C GLY A 129 5.56 37.65 -23.41
N ASP A 130 6.51 38.11 -22.61
CA ASP A 130 6.62 37.96 -21.17
C ASP A 130 5.63 38.88 -20.40
N GLN A 131 5.39 38.51 -19.13
CA GLN A 131 4.75 39.26 -18.02
C GLN A 131 3.23 39.23 -17.87
N LEU A 132 2.76 38.63 -16.75
CA LEU A 132 1.97 39.27 -15.69
C LEU A 132 1.74 38.32 -14.49
N SER A 133 1.81 38.92 -13.30
CA SER A 133 1.72 38.40 -11.92
C SER A 133 0.53 37.48 -11.57
N PRO A 134 0.58 36.75 -10.42
CA PRO A 134 -0.32 35.66 -10.09
C PRO A 134 -1.63 36.15 -9.47
N GLY A 135 -2.75 35.72 -10.04
CA GLY A 135 -4.08 36.06 -9.53
C GLY A 135 -5.15 35.23 -10.19
N ALA A 136 -5.26 33.95 -9.83
CA ALA A 136 -6.45 33.16 -10.09
C ALA A 136 -6.59 32.11 -8.99
N SER A 137 -7.50 32.42 -8.08
CA SER A 137 -8.23 31.52 -7.19
C SER A 137 -8.19 30.06 -7.60
N ALA A 138 -7.52 29.24 -6.80
CA ALA A 138 -7.65 27.79 -6.82
C ALA A 138 -9.14 27.44 -6.65
N THR A 139 -9.73 26.86 -7.69
CA THR A 139 -10.99 26.15 -7.59
C THR A 139 -10.83 25.02 -6.58
N PRO A 140 -11.72 24.90 -5.57
CA PRO A 140 -11.61 23.82 -4.63
C PRO A 140 -11.90 22.52 -5.38
N THR A 141 -10.91 21.64 -5.45
CA THR A 141 -11.14 20.22 -5.70
C THR A 141 -12.15 19.79 -4.66
N SER A 142 -13.41 19.59 -5.06
CA SER A 142 -14.45 19.04 -4.20
C SER A 142 -13.95 17.68 -3.72
N GLN A 143 -13.33 17.67 -2.55
CA GLN A 143 -13.15 16.50 -1.73
C GLN A 143 -14.54 15.91 -1.61
N LEU A 144 -14.73 14.72 -2.19
CA LEU A 144 -15.81 13.86 -1.79
C LEU A 144 -15.50 13.51 -0.33
N CYS A 145 -15.90 14.40 0.57
CA CYS A 145 -15.99 14.13 1.98
C CYS A 145 -17.01 13.00 2.06
N LEU A 146 -16.50 11.77 2.19
CA LEU A 146 -17.26 10.70 2.80
C LEU A 146 -17.91 11.33 4.03
N ARG A 147 -19.24 11.30 4.10
CA ARG A 147 -19.96 11.71 5.32
C ARG A 147 -19.21 11.12 6.52
N PRO A 148 -19.08 11.84 7.64
CA PRO A 148 -18.45 11.30 8.82
C PRO A 148 -19.04 9.91 9.09
N LEU A 149 -18.18 8.90 9.23
CA LEU A 149 -18.56 7.52 9.58
C LEU A 149 -19.30 7.43 10.94
N GLU A 150 -19.59 8.56 11.59
CA GLU A 150 -20.32 8.70 12.85
C GLU A 150 -21.75 8.14 12.80
N GLU A 151 -22.38 8.02 11.63
CA GLU A 151 -23.73 7.46 11.49
C GLU A 151 -23.78 5.91 11.50
N LEU A 152 -22.64 5.24 11.31
CA LEU A 152 -22.52 3.80 11.50
C LEU A 152 -21.66 3.58 12.75
N SER A 153 -22.28 3.33 13.90
CA SER A 153 -21.60 2.98 15.15
C SER A 153 -20.96 1.59 15.05
N LEU A 154 -20.00 1.42 14.16
CA LEU A 154 -19.23 0.20 14.00
C LEU A 154 -18.32 0.04 15.22
N PRO A 155 -18.19 -1.18 15.76
CA PRO A 155 -17.28 -1.41 16.86
C PRO A 155 -15.83 -1.21 16.41
N GLN A 156 -14.99 -0.63 17.27
CA GLN A 156 -13.60 -0.31 16.95
C GLN A 156 -12.81 -1.52 16.41
N TRP A 157 -13.08 -2.72 16.93
CA TRP A 157 -12.40 -3.95 16.51
C TRP A 157 -12.66 -4.33 15.04
N SER A 158 -13.68 -3.77 14.41
CA SER A 158 -14.04 -4.00 13.00
C SER A 158 -13.44 -2.97 12.03
N LEU A 159 -12.84 -1.89 12.55
CA LEU A 159 -12.32 -0.80 11.75
C LEU A 159 -10.89 -1.11 11.31
N ILE A 160 -10.73 -1.50 10.04
CA ILE A 160 -9.43 -1.86 9.46
C ILE A 160 -8.82 -0.66 8.73
N PRO A 161 -7.51 -0.38 8.92
CA PRO A 161 -6.80 0.67 8.20
C PRO A 161 -6.90 0.55 6.67
N VAL A 162 -6.86 1.69 5.99
CA VAL A 162 -6.89 1.77 4.53
C VAL A 162 -5.46 1.85 4.01
N HIS A 163 -5.02 0.82 3.31
CA HIS A 163 -3.66 0.76 2.76
C HIS A 163 -3.62 1.14 1.27
N ILE A 164 -2.51 1.72 0.83
CA ILE A 164 -2.20 1.88 -0.60
C ILE A 164 -1.78 0.51 -1.14
N ASP A 165 -2.25 0.13 -2.33
CA ASP A 165 -1.73 -1.02 -3.05
C ASP A 165 -0.22 -0.85 -3.26
N SER A 166 0.58 -1.62 -2.53
CA SER A 166 2.02 -1.64 -2.73
C SER A 166 2.30 -2.10 -4.16
N SER A 167 2.99 -1.25 -4.89
CA SER A 167 3.61 -1.61 -6.17
C SER A 167 4.39 -2.92 -6.00
N PRO A 168 4.45 -3.80 -7.02
CA PRO A 168 5.21 -5.05 -6.96
C PRO A 168 6.73 -4.86 -6.68
N PHE A 169 7.19 -3.62 -6.68
CA PHE A 169 8.56 -3.21 -6.37
C PHE A 169 8.74 -2.65 -4.95
N VAL A 170 7.66 -2.46 -4.16
CA VAL A 170 7.73 -1.85 -2.84
C VAL A 170 7.82 -2.90 -1.73
N THR A 171 8.88 -2.72 -0.95
CA THR A 171 9.48 -3.52 0.13
C THR A 171 8.62 -3.60 1.40
N ASP A 172 7.29 -3.66 1.30
CA ASP A 172 6.44 -3.84 2.49
C ASP A 172 6.29 -5.32 2.84
N TYR A 173 7.35 -5.88 3.42
CA TYR A 173 7.45 -7.32 3.65
C TYR A 173 6.42 -7.86 4.64
N PHE A 174 5.84 -7.01 5.49
CA PHE A 174 4.73 -7.43 6.35
C PHE A 174 3.46 -7.70 5.55
N GLN A 175 3.25 -6.99 4.43
CA GLN A 175 2.15 -7.25 3.52
C GLN A 175 2.24 -8.64 2.86
N LEU A 176 3.43 -9.26 2.79
CA LEU A 176 3.57 -10.63 2.26
C LEU A 176 2.75 -11.66 3.04
N ALA A 177 2.43 -11.39 4.32
CA ALA A 177 1.54 -12.26 5.10
C ALA A 177 0.16 -12.42 4.43
N TYR A 178 -0.32 -11.41 3.71
CA TYR A 178 -1.64 -11.39 3.07
C TYR A 178 -1.68 -12.15 1.75
N THR A 179 -0.53 -12.57 1.22
CA THR A 179 -0.47 -13.45 0.03
C THR A 179 -1.03 -14.84 0.31
N ARG A 180 -0.97 -15.29 1.58
CA ARG A 180 -1.42 -16.61 2.03
C ARG A 180 -2.24 -16.48 3.33
N PRO A 181 -3.45 -15.91 3.26
CA PRO A 181 -4.28 -15.65 4.43
C PRO A 181 -4.71 -16.95 5.13
N ASP A 182 -4.84 -18.04 4.38
CA ASP A 182 -5.09 -19.39 4.89
C ASP A 182 -4.02 -19.83 5.90
N LEU A 183 -2.74 -19.62 5.56
CA LEU A 183 -1.61 -20.01 6.41
C LEU A 183 -1.46 -19.09 7.62
N VAL A 184 -1.77 -17.81 7.48
CA VAL A 184 -1.79 -16.88 8.62
C VAL A 184 -2.88 -17.24 9.62
N ARG A 185 -4.09 -17.61 9.15
CA ARG A 185 -5.17 -18.09 10.03
C ARG A 185 -4.76 -19.36 10.77
N ALA A 186 -4.14 -20.31 10.08
CA ALA A 186 -3.65 -21.56 10.66
C ALA A 186 -2.42 -21.41 11.59
N SER A 187 -1.75 -20.25 11.57
CA SER A 187 -0.54 -20.04 12.37
C SER A 187 -0.86 -19.95 13.88
N PRO A 188 -0.07 -20.59 14.78
CA PRO A 188 -0.33 -20.65 16.21
C PRO A 188 -0.36 -19.28 16.91
N GLU A 189 -1.34 -19.06 17.79
CA GLU A 189 -1.48 -17.82 18.57
C GLU A 189 -1.53 -18.17 20.08
N PRO A 190 -0.55 -17.73 20.90
CA PRO A 190 0.58 -16.85 20.57
C PRO A 190 1.73 -17.56 19.80
N PRO A 191 2.61 -16.79 19.12
CA PRO A 191 3.79 -17.35 18.47
C PRO A 191 4.86 -17.78 19.49
N GLN A 192 5.76 -18.68 19.08
CA GLN A 192 6.96 -18.95 19.87
C GLN A 192 8.00 -17.84 19.63
N PRO A 193 8.69 -17.34 20.68
CA PRO A 193 9.68 -16.27 20.53
C PRO A 193 10.83 -16.64 19.59
N ILE A 194 11.22 -17.92 19.60
CA ILE A 194 12.29 -18.46 18.77
C ILE A 194 11.96 -18.41 17.27
N ASP A 195 10.68 -18.62 16.92
CA ASP A 195 10.21 -18.59 15.54
C ASP A 195 10.36 -17.20 14.92
N LEU A 196 10.18 -16.14 15.71
CA LEU A 196 10.33 -14.75 15.26
C LEU A 196 11.81 -14.35 15.11
N LEU A 197 12.68 -14.89 15.96
CA LEU A 197 14.10 -14.57 15.96
C LEU A 197 14.89 -15.31 14.88
N TYR A 198 14.60 -16.59 14.68
CA TYR A 198 15.40 -17.49 13.85
C TYR A 198 14.63 -18.17 12.71
N GLY A 199 13.34 -17.84 12.56
CA GLY A 199 12.47 -18.40 11.54
C GLY A 199 11.80 -19.70 11.99
N SER A 200 10.82 -20.13 11.21
CA SER A 200 10.02 -21.32 11.53
C SER A 200 9.62 -22.08 10.28
N LYS A 201 9.53 -23.40 10.38
CA LYS A 201 8.98 -24.26 9.32
C LYS A 201 7.52 -24.60 9.55
N THR A 202 7.00 -24.38 10.75
CA THR A 202 5.66 -24.78 11.18
C THR A 202 4.75 -23.58 11.40
N ASN A 203 5.31 -22.41 11.73
CA ASN A 203 4.57 -21.17 11.92
C ASN A 203 4.82 -20.23 10.74
N PHE A 204 3.92 -20.23 9.75
CA PHE A 204 4.05 -19.43 8.54
C PHE A 204 4.18 -17.94 8.85
N LEU A 205 3.26 -17.37 9.66
CA LEU A 205 3.29 -15.95 9.98
C LEU A 205 4.59 -15.56 10.69
N ALA A 206 5.03 -16.34 11.68
CA ALA A 206 6.26 -16.02 12.39
C ALA A 206 7.49 -16.07 11.46
N ASN A 207 7.53 -17.03 10.54
CA ASN A 207 8.58 -17.09 9.53
C ASN A 207 8.55 -15.91 8.56
N THR A 208 7.36 -15.49 8.11
CA THR A 208 7.23 -14.31 7.25
C THR A 208 7.73 -13.05 7.96
N LEU A 209 7.40 -12.87 9.23
CA LEU A 209 7.90 -11.75 10.04
C LEU A 209 9.41 -11.82 10.27
N HIS A 210 9.95 -13.02 10.49
CA HIS A 210 11.40 -13.24 10.58
C HIS A 210 12.11 -12.80 9.30
N GLU A 211 11.66 -13.25 8.13
CA GLU A 211 12.23 -12.89 6.83
C GLU A 211 12.06 -11.39 6.50
N ALA A 212 10.94 -10.79 6.93
CA ALA A 212 10.70 -9.36 6.79
C ALA A 212 11.71 -8.53 7.62
N THR A 213 11.86 -8.87 8.90
CA THR A 213 12.70 -8.12 9.84
C THR A 213 14.19 -8.35 9.66
N ARG A 214 14.62 -9.46 9.03
CA ARG A 214 16.04 -9.74 8.73
C ARG A 214 16.66 -8.81 7.69
N ARG A 215 15.84 -8.17 6.86
CA ARG A 215 16.33 -7.24 5.83
C ARG A 215 16.70 -5.88 6.40
N TRP A 216 16.27 -5.60 7.62
CA TRP A 216 16.47 -4.33 8.29
C TRP A 216 17.46 -4.49 9.44
N PRO A 217 18.26 -3.44 9.75
CA PRO A 217 19.30 -3.47 10.78
C PRO A 217 18.75 -3.42 12.23
N CYS A 218 17.68 -4.16 12.51
CA CYS A 218 17.14 -4.36 13.86
C CYS A 218 18.01 -5.36 14.63
N ARG A 219 18.32 -5.08 15.90
CA ARG A 219 18.97 -6.06 16.78
C ARG A 219 17.92 -7.06 17.28
N ASP A 220 18.37 -8.14 17.90
CA ASP A 220 17.49 -9.24 18.30
C ASP A 220 16.37 -8.83 19.28
N PRO A 221 16.59 -7.95 20.29
CA PRO A 221 15.50 -7.45 21.13
C PRO A 221 14.43 -6.70 20.32
N GLU A 222 14.83 -5.75 19.47
CA GLU A 222 13.90 -5.02 18.60
C GLU A 222 13.17 -5.97 17.64
N ARG A 223 13.89 -6.95 17.07
CA ARG A 223 13.32 -7.93 16.14
C ARG A 223 12.23 -8.77 16.81
N LEU A 224 12.51 -9.29 18.01
CA LEU A 224 11.54 -10.06 18.76
C LEU A 224 10.33 -9.21 19.15
N ALA A 225 10.57 -8.02 19.72
CA ALA A 225 9.52 -7.15 20.20
C ALA A 225 8.62 -6.65 19.06
N ALA A 226 9.20 -6.11 17.98
CA ALA A 226 8.46 -5.63 16.83
C ALA A 226 7.74 -6.77 16.10
N GLY A 227 8.40 -7.93 15.95
CA GLY A 227 7.80 -9.13 15.38
C GLY A 227 6.61 -9.64 16.20
N TRP A 228 6.71 -9.62 17.54
CA TRP A 228 5.61 -10.04 18.42
C TRP A 228 4.39 -9.12 18.28
N LEU A 229 4.61 -7.80 18.30
CA LEU A 229 3.56 -6.80 18.12
C LEU A 229 2.92 -6.91 16.72
N ALA A 230 3.74 -7.06 15.68
CA ALA A 230 3.29 -7.24 14.30
C ALA A 230 2.48 -8.52 14.12
N TYR A 231 2.84 -9.61 14.80
CA TYR A 231 2.13 -10.89 14.73
C TYR A 231 0.66 -10.73 15.12
N HIS A 232 0.41 -10.14 16.29
CA HIS A 232 -0.94 -9.95 16.81
C HIS A 232 -1.73 -8.95 15.97
N MET A 233 -1.07 -7.88 15.53
CA MET A 233 -1.66 -6.87 14.63
C MET A 233 -2.14 -7.50 13.32
N ILE A 234 -1.31 -8.29 12.64
CA ILE A 234 -1.67 -8.95 11.38
C ILE A 234 -2.79 -9.97 11.59
N LYS A 235 -2.75 -10.75 12.68
CA LYS A 235 -3.81 -11.71 13.01
C LYS A 235 -5.16 -11.01 13.19
N TRP A 236 -5.18 -9.85 13.87
CA TRP A 236 -6.38 -9.03 13.99
C TRP A 236 -6.82 -8.45 12.64
N MET A 237 -5.93 -7.79 11.91
CA MET A 237 -6.30 -7.15 10.62
C MET A 237 -6.83 -8.15 9.59
N LEU A 238 -6.33 -9.39 9.59
CA LEU A 238 -6.77 -10.43 8.66
C LEU A 238 -8.10 -11.09 9.04
N ASP A 239 -8.35 -11.24 10.34
CA ASP A 239 -9.52 -11.91 10.89
C ASP A 239 -10.01 -11.12 12.12
N PRO A 240 -10.70 -9.98 11.90
CA PRO A 240 -11.01 -9.04 12.96
C PRO A 240 -12.02 -9.63 13.94
N SER A 241 -11.66 -9.61 15.22
CA SER A 241 -12.55 -9.99 16.31
C SER A 241 -12.25 -9.15 17.54
N GLU A 242 -13.23 -9.00 18.42
CA GLU A 242 -13.05 -8.29 19.69
C GLU A 242 -11.93 -8.92 20.54
N GLU A 243 -11.85 -10.25 20.57
CA GLU A 243 -10.82 -11.00 21.27
C GLU A 243 -9.41 -10.65 20.75
N ARG A 244 -9.18 -10.66 19.43
CA ARG A 244 -7.87 -10.32 18.85
C ARG A 244 -7.54 -8.85 19.01
N PHE A 245 -8.54 -7.98 18.87
CA PHE A 245 -8.36 -6.54 19.09
C PHE A 245 -7.95 -6.22 20.53
N SER A 246 -8.50 -6.94 21.51
CA SER A 246 -8.14 -6.78 22.93
C SER A 246 -6.69 -7.17 23.26
N ARG A 247 -6.03 -7.94 22.39
CA ARG A 247 -4.60 -8.30 22.53
C ARG A 247 -3.66 -7.20 22.05
N LEU A 248 -4.16 -6.25 21.27
CA LEU A 248 -3.35 -5.13 20.78
C LEU A 248 -3.10 -4.13 21.89
N GLN A 249 -1.91 -3.52 21.87
CA GLN A 249 -1.61 -2.43 22.79
C GLN A 249 -2.38 -1.16 22.38
N GLU A 250 -2.63 -0.25 23.31
CA GLU A 250 -3.39 0.97 23.02
C GLU A 250 -2.78 1.76 21.86
N PHE A 251 -1.45 1.85 21.81
CA PHE A 251 -0.74 2.54 20.74
C PHE A 251 -0.79 1.82 19.38
N GLN A 252 -1.11 0.52 19.36
CA GLN A 252 -1.24 -0.25 18.14
C GLN A 252 -2.58 0.03 17.44
N LYS A 253 -3.65 0.32 18.22
CA LYS A 253 -4.99 0.54 17.69
C LYS A 253 -4.99 1.65 16.62
N PRO A 254 -5.80 1.54 15.55
CA PRO A 254 -5.82 2.53 14.48
C PRO A 254 -6.19 3.94 14.97
N VAL A 255 -5.50 4.95 14.46
CA VAL A 255 -5.93 6.35 14.56
C VAL A 255 -6.90 6.69 13.42
N PRO A 256 -7.73 7.75 13.54
CA PRO A 256 -8.66 8.15 12.50
C PRO A 256 -8.02 8.32 11.12
N GLU A 257 -6.81 8.87 11.05
CA GLU A 257 -6.10 9.07 9.79
C GLU A 257 -5.79 7.76 9.06
N GLN A 258 -5.53 6.66 9.79
CA GLN A 258 -5.31 5.34 9.20
C GLN A 258 -6.61 4.76 8.62
N LEU A 259 -7.77 5.16 9.13
CA LEU A 259 -9.09 4.71 8.65
C LEU A 259 -9.60 5.55 7.46
N CYS A 260 -9.13 6.80 7.35
CA CYS A 260 -9.62 7.74 6.34
C CYS A 260 -8.68 7.91 5.13
N TYR A 261 -7.37 7.81 5.34
CA TYR A 261 -6.38 8.13 4.31
C TYR A 261 -5.57 6.88 3.94
N PRO A 262 -5.55 6.50 2.65
CA PRO A 262 -4.66 5.46 2.16
C PRO A 262 -3.20 5.74 2.52
N HIS A 263 -2.51 4.76 3.10
CA HIS A 263 -1.11 4.88 3.50
C HIS A 263 -0.32 3.58 3.32
N PRO A 264 1.04 3.62 3.36
CA PRO A 264 1.85 2.40 3.30
C PRO A 264 1.66 1.49 4.51
N PHE A 265 1.63 0.17 4.30
CA PHE A 265 1.26 -0.83 5.31
C PHE A 265 2.18 -0.82 6.55
N PHE A 266 3.48 -0.53 6.38
CA PHE A 266 4.44 -0.46 7.48
C PHE A 266 4.09 0.60 8.55
N VAL A 267 3.31 1.64 8.20
CA VAL A 267 2.95 2.74 9.12
C VAL A 267 2.16 2.20 10.32
N ASP A 268 1.37 1.15 10.14
CA ASP A 268 0.57 0.55 11.21
C ASP A 268 1.41 -0.06 12.33
N PHE A 269 2.67 -0.38 12.05
CA PHE A 269 3.59 -1.03 12.99
C PHE A 269 4.44 -0.02 13.77
N ILE A 270 4.26 1.27 13.53
CA ILE A 270 4.96 2.34 14.25
C ILE A 270 4.30 2.57 15.62
N MET A 271 5.13 2.59 16.66
CA MET A 271 4.69 2.60 18.06
C MET A 271 4.02 3.89 18.48
N TRP A 272 4.30 5.01 17.82
CA TRP A 272 3.81 6.33 18.22
C TRP A 272 2.66 6.78 17.32
N PRO A 273 1.42 6.90 17.83
CA PRO A 273 0.26 7.33 17.05
C PRO A 273 0.47 8.66 16.33
N ALA A 274 1.07 9.65 17.00
CA ALA A 274 1.37 10.95 16.39
C ALA A 274 2.38 10.84 15.23
N LEU A 275 3.39 9.96 15.34
CA LEU A 275 4.33 9.72 14.25
C LEU A 275 3.63 9.07 13.06
N ARG A 276 2.68 8.14 13.29
CA ARG A 276 1.85 7.54 12.22
C ARG A 276 1.07 8.61 11.47
N VAL A 277 0.40 9.51 12.18
CA VAL A 277 -0.33 10.64 11.57
C VAL A 277 0.60 11.47 10.70
N ASN A 278 1.80 11.80 11.19
CA ASN A 278 2.75 12.60 10.43
C ASN A 278 3.30 11.87 9.20
N LEU A 279 3.56 10.57 9.29
CA LEU A 279 3.94 9.74 8.14
C LEU A 279 2.85 9.75 7.07
N ILE A 280 1.58 9.61 7.45
CA ILE A 280 0.45 9.62 6.52
C ILE A 280 0.32 10.98 5.82
N LYS A 281 0.41 12.08 6.57
CA LYS A 281 0.30 13.45 6.04
C LYS A 281 1.46 13.80 5.10
N ASN A 282 2.67 13.36 5.45
CA ASN A 282 3.90 13.70 4.74
C ASN A 282 4.40 12.60 3.79
N GLN A 283 3.55 11.64 3.44
CA GLN A 283 3.91 10.45 2.64
C GLN A 283 4.54 10.73 1.25
N HIS A 284 4.43 11.97 0.76
CA HIS A 284 5.00 12.44 -0.51
C HIS A 284 6.39 13.09 -0.36
N THR A 285 6.87 13.27 0.87
CA THR A 285 8.10 14.02 1.18
C THR A 285 9.33 13.13 1.39
N TYR A 286 9.15 11.81 1.46
CA TYR A 286 10.23 10.85 1.70
C TYR A 286 10.12 9.66 0.77
N ASP A 287 11.28 9.07 0.42
CA ASP A 287 11.32 7.73 -0.14
C ASP A 287 11.03 6.70 0.95
N ARG A 288 10.19 5.71 0.64
CA ARG A 288 9.70 4.74 1.62
C ARG A 288 10.81 3.80 2.09
N GLU A 289 11.66 3.34 1.18
CA GLU A 289 12.70 2.36 1.50
C GLU A 289 13.80 2.99 2.35
N ASP A 290 14.25 4.19 1.95
CA ASP A 290 15.23 4.96 2.72
C ASP A 290 14.70 5.31 4.11
N MET A 291 13.43 5.71 4.21
CA MET A 291 12.83 6.06 5.50
C MET A 291 12.69 4.85 6.42
N ILE A 292 12.23 3.70 5.92
CA ILE A 292 12.16 2.46 6.72
C ILE A 292 13.57 2.02 7.14
N GLY A 293 14.55 2.12 6.24
CA GLY A 293 15.95 1.82 6.55
C GLY A 293 16.47 2.69 7.69
N MET A 294 16.23 4.00 7.62
CA MET A 294 16.65 4.93 8.67
C MET A 294 15.90 4.71 9.99
N LEU A 295 14.58 4.51 9.93
CA LEU A 295 13.75 4.22 11.09
C LEU A 295 14.26 2.97 11.81
N THR A 296 14.49 1.88 11.10
CA THR A 296 14.92 0.60 11.68
C THR A 296 16.35 0.64 12.22
N CYS A 297 17.24 1.45 11.62
CA CYS A 297 18.55 1.78 12.21
C CYS A 297 18.40 2.46 13.57
N CYS A 298 17.49 3.43 13.66
CA CYS A 298 17.34 4.32 14.83
C CYS A 298 16.42 3.75 15.92
N LEU A 299 15.55 2.81 15.58
CA LEU A 299 14.60 2.21 16.51
C LEU A 299 15.33 1.36 17.55
N LYS A 300 15.01 1.59 18.83
CA LYS A 300 15.58 0.86 19.96
C LYS A 300 14.49 0.53 20.96
N VAL A 301 14.57 -0.67 21.53
CA VAL A 301 13.86 -0.99 22.78
C VAL A 301 14.76 -0.52 23.93
N ARG A 302 14.18 0.13 24.94
CA ARG A 302 14.88 0.61 26.16
C ARG A 302 15.20 -0.57 27.07
N TRP A 303 16.09 -1.42 26.58
CA TRP A 303 16.49 -2.65 27.22
C TRP A 303 17.97 -2.66 27.58
N PRO A 304 18.35 -3.06 28.81
CA PRO A 304 19.76 -3.15 29.18
C PRO A 304 20.48 -4.20 28.34
N TRP A 305 21.61 -3.84 27.72
CA TRP A 305 22.37 -4.73 26.84
C TRP A 305 22.79 -6.04 27.54
N ASN A 306 23.26 -5.96 28.77
CA ASN A 306 23.75 -7.11 29.52
C ASN A 306 22.65 -7.98 30.15
N LYS A 307 21.38 -7.75 29.82
CA LYS A 307 20.24 -8.46 30.41
C LYS A 307 19.57 -9.35 29.35
N PRO A 308 19.44 -10.67 29.59
CA PRO A 308 18.77 -11.56 28.64
C PRO A 308 17.29 -11.16 28.51
N PHE A 309 16.73 -11.23 27.30
CA PHE A 309 15.32 -10.93 27.02
C PHE A 309 14.45 -12.19 26.85
N LEU A 310 15.09 -13.36 26.89
CA LEU A 310 14.45 -14.67 26.94
C LEU A 310 14.87 -15.40 28.22
N LEU A 311 14.00 -16.28 28.72
CA LEU A 311 14.28 -17.18 29.83
C LEU A 311 14.01 -18.63 29.40
N PRO A 312 14.85 -19.59 29.83
CA PRO A 312 14.52 -21.00 29.72
C PRO A 312 13.42 -21.37 30.71
N THR A 313 12.46 -22.18 30.27
CA THR A 313 11.51 -22.89 31.14
C THR A 313 12.11 -24.21 31.63
N ASP A 314 11.44 -24.86 32.58
CA ASP A 314 11.85 -26.17 33.11
C ASP A 314 11.94 -27.23 31.99
N ASP A 315 11.11 -27.11 30.96
CA ASP A 315 11.08 -27.98 29.77
C ASP A 315 12.15 -27.60 28.71
N GLY A 316 13.01 -26.63 29.00
CA GLY A 316 14.07 -26.15 28.10
C GLY A 316 13.60 -25.25 26.95
N GLN A 317 12.32 -24.84 26.93
CA GLN A 317 11.80 -23.88 25.95
C GLN A 317 12.20 -22.45 26.32
N LEU A 318 12.32 -21.56 25.33
CA LEU A 318 12.62 -20.15 25.56
C LEU A 318 11.35 -19.31 25.50
N VAL A 319 11.04 -18.65 26.62
CA VAL A 319 9.91 -17.72 26.74
C VAL A 319 10.39 -16.28 26.86
N ILE A 320 9.55 -15.33 26.46
CA ILE A 320 9.82 -13.91 26.65
C ILE A 320 9.90 -13.61 28.15
N ARG A 321 10.93 -12.84 28.53
CA ARG A 321 11.06 -12.40 29.92
C ARG A 321 9.92 -11.43 30.28
N PRO A 322 9.22 -11.60 31.42
CA PRO A 322 8.01 -10.81 31.72
C PRO A 322 8.22 -9.29 31.75
N ASP A 323 9.34 -8.80 32.28
CA ASP A 323 9.67 -7.38 32.26
C ASP A 323 10.19 -6.89 30.90
N PHE A 324 10.69 -7.78 30.02
CA PHE A 324 10.94 -7.43 28.63
C PHE A 324 9.61 -7.19 27.92
N TYR A 325 8.67 -8.10 28.13
CA TYR A 325 7.30 -7.98 27.63
C TYR A 325 6.67 -6.66 28.05
N GLU A 326 6.69 -6.36 29.36
CA GLU A 326 6.13 -5.12 29.88
C GLU A 326 6.76 -3.85 29.28
N ILE A 327 8.06 -3.88 28.99
CA ILE A 327 8.74 -2.73 28.38
C ILE A 327 8.27 -2.53 26.94
N PHE A 328 8.36 -3.56 26.08
CA PHE A 328 8.05 -3.35 24.67
C PHE A 328 6.55 -3.22 24.38
N THR A 329 5.67 -3.61 25.30
CA THR A 329 4.22 -3.38 25.19
C THR A 329 3.78 -1.97 25.63
N LYS A 330 4.74 -1.11 25.96
CA LYS A 330 4.51 0.30 26.31
C LYS A 330 5.25 1.21 25.33
N THR A 331 4.66 2.36 25.00
CA THR A 331 5.27 3.37 24.12
C THR A 331 6.60 3.89 24.67
N GLU A 332 6.70 4.02 25.99
CA GLU A 332 7.88 4.53 26.69
C GLU A 332 9.05 3.55 26.64
N GLY A 333 8.77 2.26 26.40
CA GLY A 333 9.78 1.23 26.24
C GLY A 333 10.49 1.27 24.89
N TRP A 334 10.07 2.15 23.98
CA TRP A 334 10.70 2.37 22.69
C TRP A 334 11.37 3.74 22.63
N GLY A 335 12.29 3.89 21.69
CA GLY A 335 12.82 5.19 21.32
C GLY A 335 13.44 5.22 19.93
N LEU A 336 13.64 6.43 19.43
CA LEU A 336 14.39 6.72 18.20
C LEU A 336 15.58 7.59 18.54
N THR A 337 16.72 7.30 17.93
CA THR A 337 17.90 8.16 18.05
C THR A 337 17.68 9.50 17.31
N ARG A 338 18.46 10.54 17.66
CA ARG A 338 18.38 11.89 17.07
C ARG A 338 18.50 11.90 15.55
N GLU A 339 19.25 10.97 14.98
CA GLU A 339 19.55 10.94 13.56
C GLU A 339 18.27 10.80 12.71
N PHE A 340 17.26 10.08 13.20
CA PHE A 340 15.97 9.96 12.50
C PHE A 340 15.30 11.33 12.33
N PHE A 341 15.19 12.10 13.41
CA PHE A 341 14.55 13.42 13.39
C PHE A 341 15.40 14.47 12.68
N ASN A 342 16.73 14.34 12.70
CA ASN A 342 17.61 15.19 11.92
C ASN A 342 17.41 14.99 10.41
N GLN A 343 17.18 13.74 9.97
CA GLN A 343 16.94 13.42 8.57
C GLN A 343 15.51 13.74 8.12
N TYR A 344 14.52 13.53 8.99
CA TYR A 344 13.10 13.76 8.70
C TYR A 344 12.45 14.74 9.69
N PRO A 345 12.89 16.01 9.72
CA PRO A 345 12.41 16.98 10.72
C PRO A 345 10.91 17.25 10.60
N VAL A 346 10.35 17.19 9.38
CA VAL A 346 8.91 17.37 9.11
C VAL A 346 8.02 16.36 9.85
N LEU A 347 8.57 15.20 10.22
CA LEU A 347 7.83 14.16 10.95
C LEU A 347 7.73 14.44 12.45
N SER A 348 8.36 15.49 12.95
CA SER A 348 8.39 15.86 14.38
C SER A 348 7.21 16.75 14.80
N ASP A 349 6.36 17.18 13.86
CA ASP A 349 5.29 18.13 14.16
C ASP A 349 4.31 17.57 15.21
N GLY A 350 4.10 18.31 16.29
CA GLY A 350 3.26 17.88 17.41
C GLY A 350 3.75 16.65 18.19
N LEU A 351 4.97 16.14 17.94
CA LEU A 351 5.57 15.07 18.74
C LEU A 351 6.37 15.67 19.89
N ASP A 352 6.19 15.09 21.08
CA ASP A 352 7.17 15.24 22.15
C ASP A 352 8.42 14.40 21.81
N THR A 353 9.30 14.98 20.99
CA THR A 353 10.53 14.31 20.55
C THR A 353 11.46 13.98 21.72
N ALA A 354 11.35 14.67 22.86
CA ALA A 354 12.17 14.42 24.03
C ALA A 354 11.83 13.07 24.69
N SER A 355 10.54 12.69 24.79
CA SER A 355 10.14 11.38 25.33
C SER A 355 10.46 10.22 24.38
N ILE A 356 10.50 10.48 23.07
CA ILE A 356 10.85 9.48 22.06
C ILE A 356 12.37 9.31 21.94
N HIS A 357 13.14 10.34 22.24
CA HIS A 357 14.58 10.34 22.05
C HIS A 357 15.29 9.20 22.81
N TYR A 358 16.09 8.42 22.08
CA TYR A 358 16.97 7.39 22.63
C TYR A 358 18.41 7.88 22.65
N GLU A 359 19.01 7.95 23.84
CA GLU A 359 20.43 8.25 24.01
C GLU A 359 21.27 6.99 23.88
N VAL A 360 22.20 7.00 22.92
CA VAL A 360 23.21 5.94 22.78
C VAL A 360 24.32 6.24 23.78
N PHE A 361 24.40 5.46 24.85
CA PHE A 361 25.47 5.52 25.85
C PHE A 361 26.72 4.76 25.41
#